data_AF-A0A2V3HXT4-F1
#
_entry.id   AF-A0A2V3HXT4-F1
#
_cell.length_a   1.000
_cell.length_b   1.000
_cell.length_c   1.000
_cell.angle_alpha   90.00
_cell.angle_beta   90.00
_cell.angle_gamma   90.00
#
_symmetry.space_group_name_H-M   'P 1'
#
loop_
_entity.id
_entity.type
_entity.pdbx_description
1 polymer ?
#
loop_
_entity_poly.entity_id
_entity_poly.type
_entity_poly.pdbx_seq_one_letter_code
_entity_poly.pdbx_strand_id
1 'polypeptide(L)'
;MSDNFQIKKLRGSGGYVLALVTDEQQGKGNLGGPDLFLAPIGRLDAEKIKKYSCNTCDKEYDGGPKIEYENPNEEVAENLILAERGQYLCTTCGSTIAEYREFQKTDQLSDVGNAKPLETKSEIIEESMSDTERKYDDQYHAFDDSEETKPIASTFSAISGMSVFDENAKQIGIAKQVGVDSNNQVILVISDNEGNDISINWQKIKKVGEIILLGDSSATTSDTPTQQGLRCPSCNFDNKLNSKFCQSCGTKI
;
A
#
# COMPACT_ATOMS: atom_id res chain seq x y z
N MET A 1 -23.55 7.84 32.13
CA MET A 1 -22.52 8.71 31.53
C MET A 1 -23.08 9.17 30.21
N SER A 2 -23.08 10.47 29.92
CA SER A 2 -23.61 10.94 28.64
C SER A 2 -22.60 10.59 27.55
N ASP A 3 -22.98 9.71 26.63
CA ASP A 3 -22.15 9.39 25.47
C ASP A 3 -21.89 10.69 24.70
N ASN A 4 -20.62 11.10 24.63
CA ASN A 4 -20.22 12.33 23.97
C ASN A 4 -20.18 12.07 22.47
N PHE A 5 -21.25 12.43 21.77
CA PHE A 5 -21.32 12.27 20.32
C PHE A 5 -20.75 13.49 19.61
N GLN A 6 -19.80 13.27 18.71
CA GLN A 6 -19.24 14.32 17.85
C GLN A 6 -19.47 13.98 16.39
N ILE A 7 -19.85 14.99 15.59
CA ILE A 7 -19.90 14.83 14.13
C ILE A 7 -18.46 14.78 13.62
N LYS A 8 -18.08 13.67 13.00
CA LYS A 8 -16.77 13.47 12.39
C LYS A 8 -16.90 13.07 10.93
N LYS A 9 -15.88 13.41 10.15
CA LYS A 9 -15.71 12.99 8.76
C LYS A 9 -14.95 11.67 8.74
N LEU A 10 -15.61 10.62 8.29
CA LEU A 10 -15.07 9.28 8.21
C LEU A 10 -14.82 8.93 6.74
N ARG A 11 -13.57 8.69 6.38
CA ARG A 11 -13.12 8.40 5.03
C ARG A 11 -13.34 6.94 4.66
N GLY A 12 -13.76 6.73 3.42
CA GLY A 12 -13.77 5.45 2.74
C GLY A 12 -13.02 5.54 1.42
N SER A 13 -12.82 4.40 0.75
CA SER A 13 -12.14 4.33 -0.55
C SER A 13 -12.91 5.06 -1.66
N GLY A 14 -14.24 5.04 -1.61
CA GLY A 14 -15.14 5.64 -2.59
C GLY A 14 -15.78 6.96 -2.16
N GLY A 15 -15.35 7.54 -1.03
CA GLY A 15 -15.88 8.82 -0.55
C GLY A 15 -15.71 9.05 0.94
N TYR A 16 -16.69 9.66 1.57
CA TYR A 16 -16.71 9.86 3.01
C TYR A 16 -18.13 9.93 3.57
N VAL A 17 -18.26 9.70 4.86
CA VAL A 17 -19.51 9.83 5.62
C VAL A 17 -19.30 10.82 6.74
N LEU A 18 -20.27 11.71 6.95
CA LEU A 18 -20.36 12.58 8.13
C LEU A 18 -21.35 11.95 9.10
N ALA A 19 -20.85 11.47 10.23
CA ALA A 19 -21.66 10.77 11.22
C ALA A 19 -21.33 11.20 12.65
N LEU A 20 -22.31 11.06 13.53
CA LEU A 20 -22.13 11.14 14.97
C LEU A 20 -21.40 9.88 15.44
N VAL A 21 -20.21 10.06 16.01
CA VAL A 21 -19.38 8.98 16.55
C VAL A 21 -19.11 9.20 18.02
N THR A 22 -18.93 8.09 18.75
CA THR A 22 -18.44 8.09 20.14
C THR A 22 -16.92 8.18 20.19
N ASP A 23 -16.37 8.48 21.37
CA ASP A 23 -14.92 8.50 21.58
C ASP A 23 -14.26 7.13 21.28
N GLU A 24 -14.95 6.02 21.59
CA GLU A 24 -14.47 4.66 21.26
C GLU A 24 -14.42 4.43 19.74
N GLN A 25 -15.49 4.81 19.02
CA GLN A 25 -15.53 4.72 17.56
C GLN A 25 -14.47 5.62 16.91
N GLN A 26 -14.27 6.83 17.45
CA GLN A 26 -13.21 7.72 16.99
C GLN A 26 -11.82 7.10 17.20
N GLY A 27 -11.61 6.44 18.35
CA GLY A 27 -10.39 5.70 18.64
C GLY A 27 -10.12 4.60 17.61
N LYS A 28 -11.12 3.78 17.30
CA LYS A 28 -11.01 2.72 16.28
C LYS A 28 -10.68 3.29 14.90
N GLY A 29 -11.35 4.36 14.49
CA GLY A 29 -11.15 4.97 13.17
C GLY A 29 -9.83 5.71 12.99
N ASN A 30 -9.07 5.97 14.05
CA ASN A 30 -7.80 6.67 14.00
C ASN A 30 -6.65 5.70 13.72
N LEU A 31 -6.12 5.74 12.50
CA LEU A 31 -5.00 4.91 12.06
C LEU A 31 -3.64 5.62 12.21
N GLY A 32 -3.52 6.60 13.11
CA GLY A 32 -2.30 7.37 13.34
C GLY A 32 -2.11 8.58 12.41
N GLY A 33 -3.14 8.95 11.67
CA GLY A 33 -3.17 10.11 10.78
C GLY A 33 -4.19 11.18 11.20
N PRO A 34 -4.28 12.30 10.46
CA PRO A 34 -5.28 13.33 10.72
C PRO A 34 -6.71 12.92 10.31
N ASP A 35 -6.84 11.94 9.43
CA ASP A 35 -8.12 11.43 8.94
C ASP A 35 -8.62 10.24 9.77
N LEU A 36 -9.94 10.16 9.92
CA LEU A 36 -10.64 9.01 10.51
C LEU A 36 -11.20 8.13 9.39
N PHE A 37 -11.17 6.82 9.57
CA PHE A 37 -11.58 5.86 8.55
C PHE A 37 -12.82 5.05 8.98
N LEU A 38 -13.69 4.72 8.02
CA LEU A 38 -14.88 3.88 8.26
C LEU A 38 -14.53 2.41 8.48
N ALA A 39 -13.50 1.90 7.78
CA ALA A 39 -13.19 0.47 7.78
C ALA A 39 -12.94 -0.12 9.18
N PRO A 40 -12.18 0.54 10.09
CA PRO A 40 -11.97 0.05 11.45
C PRO A 40 -13.13 0.32 12.41
N ILE A 41 -14.03 1.26 12.08
CA ILE A 41 -15.16 1.64 12.94
C ILE A 41 -16.29 0.61 12.85
N GLY A 42 -16.45 0.01 11.67
CA GLY A 42 -17.51 -0.97 11.41
C GLY A 42 -18.83 -0.33 10.97
N ARG A 43 -19.93 -1.00 11.30
CA ARG A 43 -21.30 -0.55 10.96
C ARG A 43 -21.73 0.62 11.84
N LEU A 44 -22.18 1.69 11.21
CA LEU A 44 -22.80 2.83 11.87
C LEU A 44 -24.33 2.77 11.73
N ASP A 45 -25.03 3.22 12.76
CA ASP A 45 -26.48 3.37 12.69
C ASP A 45 -26.84 4.45 11.67
N ALA A 46 -27.80 4.16 10.79
CA ALA A 46 -28.22 5.07 9.73
C ALA A 46 -28.66 6.44 10.26
N GLU A 47 -29.23 6.50 11.47
CA GLU A 47 -29.69 7.74 12.12
C GLU A 47 -28.53 8.66 12.57
N LYS A 48 -27.37 8.06 12.87
CA LYS A 48 -26.16 8.77 13.26
C LYS A 48 -25.47 9.39 12.04
N ILE A 49 -25.75 8.89 10.84
CA ILE A 49 -25.21 9.43 9.60
C ILE A 49 -26.03 10.65 9.15
N LYS A 50 -25.36 11.80 9.01
CA LYS A 50 -25.99 13.06 8.58
C LYS A 50 -25.86 13.28 7.09
N LYS A 51 -24.69 12.97 6.52
CA LYS A 51 -24.40 13.14 5.11
C LYS A 51 -23.41 12.10 4.63
N TYR A 52 -23.35 11.90 3.32
CA TYR A 52 -22.26 11.17 2.69
C TYR A 52 -21.86 11.82 1.36
N SER A 53 -20.62 11.58 0.96
CA SER A 53 -20.10 11.95 -0.35
C SER A 53 -19.69 10.69 -1.10
N CYS A 54 -19.95 10.68 -2.39
CA CYS A 54 -19.57 9.62 -3.30
C CYS A 54 -18.62 10.20 -4.35
N ASN A 55 -17.41 9.65 -4.44
CA ASN A 55 -16.40 10.04 -5.43
C ASN A 55 -16.85 9.69 -6.86
N THR A 56 -17.60 8.60 -7.06
CA THR A 56 -18.11 8.26 -8.40
C THR A 56 -19.12 9.28 -8.92
N CYS A 57 -19.89 9.91 -8.02
CA CYS A 57 -20.83 10.96 -8.38
C CYS A 57 -20.24 12.37 -8.31
N ASP A 58 -19.04 12.52 -7.72
CA ASP A 58 -18.46 13.80 -7.29
C ASP A 58 -19.47 14.72 -6.59
N LYS A 59 -20.32 14.14 -5.73
CA LYS A 59 -21.42 14.85 -5.06
C LYS A 59 -21.55 14.44 -3.59
N GLU A 60 -22.07 15.38 -2.80
CA GLU A 60 -22.51 15.17 -1.42
C GLU A 60 -24.03 15.04 -1.38
N TYR A 61 -24.52 14.16 -0.52
CA TYR A 61 -25.92 13.83 -0.32
C TYR A 61 -26.26 13.93 1.16
N ASP A 62 -27.46 14.41 1.46
CA ASP A 62 -28.00 14.44 2.82
C ASP A 62 -28.58 13.06 3.19
N GLY A 63 -28.42 12.67 4.45
CA GLY A 63 -28.79 11.35 4.96
C GLY A 63 -27.66 10.33 4.89
N GLY A 64 -28.00 9.06 5.14
CA GLY A 64 -27.08 7.94 5.12
C GLY A 64 -27.04 7.21 3.76
N PRO A 65 -25.88 6.65 3.38
CA PRO A 65 -25.81 5.72 2.25
C PRO A 65 -26.54 4.42 2.58
N LYS A 66 -26.83 3.61 1.56
CA LYS A 66 -27.41 2.27 1.77
C LYS A 66 -26.33 1.36 2.38
N ILE A 67 -26.64 0.67 3.48
CA ILE A 67 -25.70 -0.26 4.13
C ILE A 67 -26.17 -1.68 3.85
N GLU A 68 -25.31 -2.49 3.23
CA GLU A 68 -25.53 -3.93 3.02
C GLU A 68 -24.46 -4.68 3.83
N TYR A 69 -24.86 -5.70 4.57
CA TYR A 69 -23.95 -6.47 5.43
C TYR A 69 -24.30 -7.95 5.45
N GLU A 70 -23.28 -8.77 5.68
CA GLU A 70 -23.34 -10.22 5.75
C GLU A 70 -22.58 -10.69 6.99
N ASN A 71 -23.04 -11.79 7.59
CA ASN A 71 -22.42 -12.39 8.77
C ASN A 71 -21.78 -13.74 8.42
N PRO A 72 -20.57 -13.75 7.84
CA PRO A 72 -19.95 -14.98 7.36
C PRO A 72 -19.58 -15.95 8.49
N ASN A 73 -19.22 -15.46 9.68
CA ASN A 73 -18.73 -16.28 10.79
C ASN A 73 -17.60 -17.23 10.37
N GLU A 74 -16.69 -16.73 9.56
CA GLU A 74 -15.57 -17.49 8.99
C GLU A 74 -14.33 -17.36 9.87
N GLU A 75 -13.68 -18.47 10.21
CA GLU A 75 -12.41 -18.46 10.94
C GLU A 75 -11.29 -18.06 9.98
N VAL A 76 -10.73 -16.87 10.18
CA VAL A 76 -9.68 -16.31 9.31
C VAL A 76 -8.28 -16.58 9.84
N ALA A 77 -8.15 -16.85 11.14
CA ALA A 77 -6.92 -17.24 11.82
C ALA A 77 -7.26 -17.93 13.15
N GLU A 78 -6.27 -18.56 13.79
CA GLU A 78 -6.43 -19.16 15.12
C GLU A 78 -7.05 -18.15 16.11
N ASN A 79 -8.24 -18.47 16.63
CA ASN A 79 -9.00 -17.64 17.56
C ASN A 79 -9.47 -16.28 17.00
N LEU A 80 -9.59 -16.13 15.67
CA LEU A 80 -10.09 -14.92 15.03
C LEU A 80 -11.13 -15.25 13.96
N ILE A 81 -12.35 -14.75 14.18
CA ILE A 81 -13.52 -14.98 13.33
C ILE A 81 -13.91 -13.67 12.65
N LEU A 82 -14.10 -13.69 11.34
CA LEU A 82 -14.78 -12.61 10.63
C LEU A 82 -16.28 -12.72 10.91
N ALA A 83 -16.76 -11.91 11.86
CA ALA A 83 -18.13 -11.97 12.35
C ALA A 83 -19.10 -11.26 11.41
N GLU A 84 -18.73 -10.08 10.92
CA GLU A 84 -19.55 -9.26 10.02
C GLU A 84 -18.65 -8.63 8.95
N ARG A 85 -19.14 -8.54 7.72
CA ARG A 85 -18.58 -7.66 6.69
C ARG A 85 -19.72 -6.86 6.08
N GLY A 86 -19.45 -5.62 5.72
CA GLY A 86 -20.48 -4.81 5.06
C GLY A 86 -19.93 -3.71 4.20
N GLN A 87 -20.81 -3.18 3.37
CA GLN A 87 -20.52 -2.16 2.37
C GLN A 87 -21.50 -1.00 2.51
N TYR A 88 -20.95 0.20 2.45
CA TYR A 88 -21.69 1.45 2.32
C TYR A 88 -21.82 1.78 0.85
N LEU A 89 -23.04 1.78 0.31
CA LEU A 89 -23.34 1.98 -1.10
C LEU A 89 -24.03 3.33 -1.32
N CYS A 90 -23.62 4.04 -2.37
CA CYS A 90 -24.28 5.27 -2.79
C CYS A 90 -25.72 4.97 -3.25
N THR A 91 -26.71 5.70 -2.74
CA THR A 91 -28.13 5.47 -3.09
C THR A 91 -28.45 5.87 -4.54
N THR A 92 -27.65 6.75 -5.14
CA THR A 92 -27.86 7.28 -6.49
C THR A 92 -27.25 6.39 -7.58
N CYS A 93 -26.01 5.93 -7.41
CA CYS A 93 -25.27 5.18 -8.43
C CYS A 93 -24.95 3.73 -8.04
N GLY A 94 -25.22 3.33 -6.79
CA GLY A 94 -24.90 1.99 -6.28
C GLY A 94 -23.42 1.72 -6.04
N SER A 95 -22.53 2.70 -6.26
CA SER A 95 -21.09 2.52 -6.06
C SER A 95 -20.72 2.43 -4.58
N THR A 96 -19.72 1.60 -4.27
CA THR A 96 -19.21 1.41 -2.91
C THR A 96 -18.42 2.63 -2.43
N ILE A 97 -18.88 3.22 -1.33
CA ILE A 97 -18.25 4.34 -0.62
C ILE A 97 -17.19 3.84 0.35
N ALA A 98 -17.50 2.75 1.06
CA ALA A 98 -16.59 2.11 2.01
C ALA A 98 -16.95 0.63 2.21
N GLU A 99 -15.97 -0.19 2.54
CA GLU A 99 -16.14 -1.54 3.06
C GLU A 99 -15.62 -1.57 4.51
N TYR A 100 -16.27 -2.36 5.37
CA TYR A 100 -15.81 -2.63 6.73
C TYR A 100 -15.88 -4.12 7.04
N ARG A 101 -15.09 -4.53 8.03
CA ARG A 101 -15.01 -5.91 8.52
C ARG A 101 -14.92 -5.88 10.04
N GLU A 102 -15.74 -6.69 10.69
CA GLU A 102 -15.76 -6.86 12.14
C GLU A 102 -15.18 -8.23 12.47
N PHE A 103 -14.14 -8.25 13.29
CA PHE A 103 -13.51 -9.48 13.74
C PHE A 103 -13.82 -9.73 15.20
N GLN A 104 -14.24 -10.95 15.52
CA GLN A 104 -14.45 -11.41 16.89
C GLN A 104 -13.38 -12.43 17.25
N LYS A 105 -12.79 -12.27 18.44
CA LYS A 105 -11.92 -13.30 19.00
C LYS A 105 -12.74 -14.23 19.88
N THR A 106 -12.49 -15.53 19.76
CA THR A 106 -13.20 -16.57 20.52
C THR A 106 -12.86 -16.51 22.01
N ASP A 107 -11.67 -16.02 22.36
CA ASP A 107 -11.25 -15.73 23.72
C ASP A 107 -11.64 -14.29 24.11
N GLN A 108 -12.87 -14.13 24.62
CA GLN A 108 -13.34 -12.88 25.19
C GLN A 108 -12.45 -12.44 26.37
N LEU A 109 -11.59 -11.41 26.20
CA LEU A 109 -11.17 -10.40 27.22
C LEU A 109 -9.92 -9.57 26.90
N SER A 110 -9.25 -9.71 25.75
CA SER A 110 -8.11 -8.85 25.42
C SER A 110 -8.51 -7.74 24.44
N ASP A 111 -8.68 -6.55 24.99
CA ASP A 111 -8.66 -5.25 24.31
C ASP A 111 -7.53 -5.20 23.26
N VAL A 112 -7.91 -5.30 21.98
CA VAL A 112 -6.97 -5.32 20.84
C VAL A 112 -7.26 -4.08 20.01
N GLY A 113 -6.34 -3.11 20.10
CA GLY A 113 -6.41 -1.84 19.35
C GLY A 113 -5.63 -0.71 20.02
N ASN A 114 -5.39 -0.78 21.33
CA ASN A 114 -4.56 0.21 22.01
C ASN A 114 -3.09 -0.18 21.93
N ALA A 115 -2.30 0.54 21.11
CA ALA A 115 -0.85 0.51 21.22
C ALA A 115 -0.46 0.92 22.65
N LYS A 116 -0.01 -0.03 23.47
CA LYS A 116 0.59 0.29 24.76
C LYS A 116 1.92 1.01 24.49
N PRO A 117 2.16 2.21 25.04
CA PRO A 117 3.47 2.84 24.98
C PRO A 117 4.49 1.92 25.63
N LEU A 118 5.66 1.79 25.00
CA LEU A 118 6.79 1.06 25.57
C LEU A 118 7.25 1.84 26.81
N GLU A 119 6.86 1.39 28.00
CA GLU A 119 7.45 1.91 29.24
C GLU A 119 8.90 1.44 29.32
N THR A 120 9.80 2.39 29.12
CA THR A 120 11.22 2.29 29.42
C THR A 120 11.41 1.85 30.86
N LYS A 121 11.68 0.57 31.09
CA LYS A 121 12.24 0.10 32.36
C LYS A 121 13.75 -0.05 32.21
N SER A 122 14.43 1.05 32.50
CA SER A 122 15.85 1.06 32.83
C SER A 122 16.06 0.42 34.20
N GLU A 123 16.92 -0.60 34.26
CA GLU A 123 17.73 -1.11 35.37
C GLU A 123 18.26 -2.48 34.90
N ILE A 124 19.37 -2.52 34.15
CA ILE A 124 20.74 -2.77 34.65
C ILE A 124 20.79 -3.98 35.60
N ILE A 125 21.38 -5.09 35.14
CA ILE A 125 22.50 -5.79 35.79
C ILE A 125 23.32 -6.44 34.65
N GLU A 126 24.60 -6.12 34.64
CA GLU A 126 25.66 -6.63 33.77
C GLU A 126 26.12 -8.04 34.17
N GLU A 127 26.92 -8.62 33.27
CA GLU A 127 27.79 -9.81 33.40
C GLU A 127 27.07 -11.17 33.26
N SER A 128 27.54 -12.12 32.46
CA SER A 128 28.93 -12.44 32.15
C SER A 128 29.05 -13.26 30.86
N MET A 129 30.24 -13.17 30.29
CA MET A 129 30.76 -13.87 29.13
C MET A 129 30.73 -15.40 29.31
N SER A 130 30.41 -16.12 28.23
CA SER A 130 30.99 -17.44 27.97
C SER A 130 30.84 -17.76 26.48
N ASP A 131 31.99 -17.84 25.81
CA ASP A 131 32.21 -18.42 24.50
C ASP A 131 31.43 -19.72 24.27
N THR A 132 30.88 -19.89 23.07
CA THR A 132 30.95 -21.18 22.36
C THR A 132 30.88 -20.93 20.85
N GLU A 133 31.86 -21.53 20.19
CA GLU A 133 32.25 -21.36 18.80
C GLU A 133 31.19 -21.80 17.78
N ARG A 134 31.34 -21.24 16.58
CA ARG A 134 30.62 -21.60 15.36
C ARG A 134 30.76 -23.08 15.01
N LYS A 135 29.66 -23.68 14.57
CA LYS A 135 29.68 -24.68 13.49
C LYS A 135 28.48 -24.51 12.57
N TYR A 136 28.79 -24.20 11.31
CA TYR A 136 27.95 -24.47 10.16
C TYR A 136 27.75 -26.00 10.05
N ASP A 137 26.54 -26.44 9.76
CA ASP A 137 26.31 -27.72 9.10
C ASP A 137 25.15 -27.56 8.10
N ASP A 138 25.53 -27.67 6.82
CA ASP A 138 24.65 -27.86 5.67
C ASP A 138 24.08 -29.27 5.75
N GLN A 139 22.75 -29.43 5.83
CA GLN A 139 22.12 -30.67 5.39
C GLN A 139 20.72 -30.39 4.84
N TYR A 140 20.67 -30.29 3.52
CA TYR A 140 19.45 -30.44 2.73
C TYR A 140 18.77 -31.79 3.04
N HIS A 141 17.46 -31.75 3.28
CA HIS A 141 16.56 -32.83 2.90
C HIS A 141 15.33 -32.25 2.20
N ALA A 142 15.18 -32.67 0.94
CA ALA A 142 14.06 -32.40 0.07
C ALA A 142 12.78 -33.09 0.58
N PHE A 143 11.66 -32.37 0.51
CA PHE A 143 10.35 -32.97 0.30
C PHE A 143 9.60 -32.14 -0.74
N ASP A 144 9.56 -32.74 -1.93
CA ASP A 144 8.54 -32.58 -2.95
C ASP A 144 7.22 -33.07 -2.37
N ASP A 145 6.22 -32.21 -2.27
CA ASP A 145 4.83 -32.64 -2.34
C ASP A 145 4.00 -31.54 -3.01
N SER A 146 3.33 -31.97 -4.05
CA SER A 146 2.57 -31.18 -5.00
C SER A 146 1.11 -31.50 -4.76
N GLU A 147 0.33 -30.54 -4.27
CA GLU A 147 -1.12 -30.58 -4.41
C GLU A 147 -1.71 -29.21 -4.74
N GLU A 148 -2.45 -29.19 -5.85
CA GLU A 148 -3.17 -28.07 -6.41
C GLU A 148 -4.17 -27.46 -5.42
N THR A 149 -4.07 -26.15 -5.20
CA THR A 149 -5.23 -25.35 -4.78
C THR A 149 -5.39 -24.15 -5.70
N LYS A 150 -6.61 -24.03 -6.22
CA LYS A 150 -7.06 -23.11 -7.28
C LYS A 150 -6.79 -21.64 -6.90
N PRO A 151 -6.43 -20.76 -7.84
CA PRO A 151 -6.10 -19.38 -7.53
C PRO A 151 -7.40 -18.63 -7.22
N ILE A 152 -7.58 -18.28 -5.95
CA ILE A 152 -8.57 -17.29 -5.53
C ILE A 152 -7.96 -15.93 -5.84
N ALA A 153 -8.47 -15.29 -6.91
CA ALA A 153 -8.03 -14.01 -7.41
C ALA A 153 -8.04 -12.94 -6.31
N SER A 154 -6.87 -12.73 -5.71
CA SER A 154 -6.63 -11.72 -4.69
C SER A 154 -5.78 -10.63 -5.34
N THR A 155 -6.38 -9.46 -5.54
CA THR A 155 -5.80 -8.28 -6.19
C THR A 155 -4.77 -7.58 -5.29
N PHE A 156 -3.78 -8.32 -4.80
CA PHE A 156 -2.45 -7.81 -4.51
C PHE A 156 -1.54 -8.44 -5.57
N SER A 157 -1.35 -7.75 -6.69
CA SER A 157 -0.37 -8.17 -7.69
C SER A 157 1.02 -8.02 -7.06
N ALA A 158 1.51 -9.09 -6.43
CA ALA A 158 2.88 -9.17 -5.97
C ALA A 158 3.77 -8.87 -7.17
N ILE A 159 4.60 -7.83 -7.06
CA ILE A 159 5.53 -7.44 -8.12
C ILE A 159 6.58 -8.53 -8.34
N SER A 160 6.89 -9.29 -7.29
CA SER A 160 7.76 -10.46 -7.35
C SER A 160 7.12 -11.57 -8.19
N GLY A 161 7.89 -12.12 -9.14
CA GLY A 161 7.44 -13.16 -10.04
C GLY A 161 6.79 -12.66 -11.34
N MET A 162 6.55 -11.35 -11.49
CA MET A 162 5.96 -10.80 -12.72
C MET A 162 6.96 -10.79 -13.88
N SER A 163 6.51 -11.17 -15.08
CA SER A 163 7.31 -11.04 -16.30
C SER A 163 7.42 -9.58 -16.74
N VAL A 164 8.64 -9.17 -17.10
CA VAL A 164 8.98 -7.81 -17.51
C VAL A 164 9.30 -7.79 -19.00
N PHE A 165 8.62 -6.94 -19.76
CA PHE A 165 8.75 -6.83 -21.21
C PHE A 165 9.21 -5.43 -21.63
N ASP A 166 10.02 -5.36 -22.68
CA ASP A 166 10.36 -4.11 -23.35
C ASP A 166 9.28 -3.67 -24.36
N GLU A 167 9.52 -2.53 -25.02
CA GLU A 167 8.65 -1.97 -26.06
C GLU A 167 8.48 -2.88 -27.29
N ASN A 168 9.42 -3.81 -27.52
CA ASN A 168 9.42 -4.75 -28.64
C ASN A 168 8.71 -6.06 -28.28
N ALA A 169 8.02 -6.11 -27.13
CA ALA A 169 7.43 -7.31 -26.55
C ALA A 169 8.45 -8.43 -26.27
N LYS A 170 9.73 -8.10 -26.10
CA LYS A 170 10.75 -9.04 -25.67
C LYS A 170 10.76 -9.12 -24.15
N GLN A 171 10.69 -10.33 -23.62
CA GLN A 171 10.84 -10.56 -22.18
C GLN A 171 12.29 -10.28 -21.75
N ILE A 172 12.44 -9.31 -20.88
CA ILE A 172 13.72 -8.88 -20.32
C ILE A 172 14.06 -9.67 -19.05
N GLY A 173 13.06 -10.09 -18.29
CA GLY A 173 13.29 -10.87 -17.08
C GLY A 173 12.05 -11.11 -16.22
N ILE A 174 12.29 -11.57 -15.00
CA ILE A 174 11.29 -11.74 -13.94
C ILE A 174 11.58 -10.76 -12.82
N ALA A 175 10.60 -9.99 -12.39
CA ALA A 175 10.74 -9.06 -11.29
C ALA A 175 10.99 -9.80 -9.97
N LYS A 176 12.02 -9.37 -9.23
CA LYS A 176 12.37 -9.91 -7.92
C LYS A 176 11.78 -9.04 -6.81
N GLN A 177 12.10 -7.75 -6.83
CA GLN A 177 11.73 -6.81 -5.77
C GLN A 177 11.81 -5.36 -6.23
N VAL A 178 11.23 -4.46 -5.43
CA VAL A 178 11.36 -3.00 -5.57
C VAL A 178 12.35 -2.50 -4.52
N GLY A 179 13.29 -1.65 -4.92
CA GLY A 179 14.30 -1.08 -4.07
C GLY A 179 14.45 0.43 -4.25
N VAL A 180 15.36 1.01 -3.47
CA VAL A 180 15.77 2.42 -3.59
C VAL A 180 17.29 2.44 -3.82
N ASP A 181 17.75 3.18 -4.82
CA ASP A 181 19.17 3.32 -5.12
C ASP A 181 19.87 4.33 -4.20
N SER A 182 21.19 4.49 -4.36
CA SER A 182 21.99 5.43 -3.56
C SER A 182 21.65 6.92 -3.80
N ASN A 183 20.84 7.23 -4.81
CA ASN A 183 20.37 8.57 -5.12
C ASN A 183 18.91 8.79 -4.66
N ASN A 184 18.40 7.90 -3.79
CA ASN A 184 17.02 7.88 -3.31
C ASN A 184 15.96 7.70 -4.42
N GLN A 185 16.32 7.07 -5.55
CA GLN A 185 15.39 6.77 -6.63
C GLN A 185 14.85 5.35 -6.53
N VAL A 186 13.55 5.20 -6.80
CA VAL A 186 12.90 3.88 -6.81
C VAL A 186 13.37 3.09 -8.04
N ILE A 187 13.79 1.85 -7.82
CA ILE A 187 14.25 0.92 -8.86
C ILE A 187 13.51 -0.42 -8.74
N LEU A 188 13.30 -1.09 -9.87
CA LEU A 188 12.83 -2.46 -9.94
C LEU A 188 14.04 -3.37 -10.20
N VAL A 189 14.26 -4.34 -9.33
CA VAL A 189 15.28 -5.38 -9.53
C VAL A 189 14.62 -6.55 -10.26
N ILE A 190 15.19 -6.93 -11.40
CA ILE A 190 14.75 -8.06 -12.22
C ILE A 190 15.86 -9.10 -12.32
N SER A 191 15.48 -10.37 -12.44
CA SER A 191 16.36 -11.45 -12.88
C SER A 191 16.24 -11.57 -14.39
N ASP A 192 17.34 -11.41 -15.13
CA ASP A 192 17.33 -11.64 -16.58
C ASP A 192 17.25 -13.15 -16.92
N ASN A 193 17.19 -13.45 -18.22
CA ASN A 193 17.14 -14.82 -18.71
C ASN A 193 18.44 -15.62 -18.47
N GLU A 194 19.52 -14.96 -18.05
CA GLU A 194 20.81 -15.54 -17.71
C GLU A 194 20.99 -15.71 -16.19
N GLY A 195 20.02 -15.27 -15.39
CA GLY A 195 20.03 -15.34 -13.92
C GLY A 195 20.72 -14.16 -13.23
N ASN A 196 21.15 -13.14 -13.97
CA ASN A 196 21.76 -11.94 -13.41
C ASN A 196 20.72 -10.93 -12.95
N ASP A 197 21.08 -10.14 -11.94
CA ASP A 197 20.22 -9.08 -11.41
C ASP A 197 20.47 -7.74 -12.11
N ILE A 198 19.41 -7.24 -12.75
CA ILE A 198 19.41 -5.95 -13.45
C ILE A 198 18.47 -4.99 -12.73
N SER A 199 18.93 -3.75 -12.53
CA SER A 199 18.13 -2.68 -11.94
C SER A 199 17.53 -1.78 -13.01
N ILE A 200 16.20 -1.61 -12.98
CA ILE A 200 15.44 -0.76 -13.89
C ILE A 200 14.89 0.43 -13.11
N ASN A 201 15.13 1.65 -13.60
CA ASN A 201 14.56 2.85 -12.99
C ASN A 201 13.03 2.85 -13.12
N TRP A 202 12.33 3.18 -12.03
CA TRP A 202 10.87 3.19 -12.00
C TRP A 202 10.24 4.09 -13.09
N GLN A 203 10.93 5.15 -13.52
CA GLN A 203 10.47 6.06 -14.59
C GLN A 203 10.39 5.40 -15.97
N LYS A 204 11.03 4.24 -16.17
CA LYS A 204 10.93 3.46 -17.40
C LYS A 204 9.74 2.51 -17.40
N ILE A 205 9.02 2.37 -16.29
CA ILE A 205 7.87 1.48 -16.19
C ILE A 205 6.63 2.21 -16.70
N LYS A 206 6.07 1.72 -17.79
CA LYS A 206 4.85 2.27 -18.41
C LYS A 206 3.59 1.75 -17.76
N LYS A 207 3.56 0.46 -17.39
CA LYS A 207 2.39 -0.19 -16.79
C LYS A 207 2.82 -1.36 -15.91
N VAL A 208 2.13 -1.50 -14.77
CA VAL A 208 2.18 -2.67 -13.89
C VAL A 208 0.78 -3.27 -13.85
N GLY A 209 0.65 -4.56 -14.16
CA GLY A 209 -0.64 -5.27 -14.19
C GLY A 209 -0.45 -6.77 -13.97
N GLU A 210 -0.83 -7.61 -14.94
CA GLU A 210 -0.43 -9.02 -14.98
C GLU A 210 1.03 -9.19 -15.41
N ILE A 211 1.51 -8.23 -16.21
CA ILE A 211 2.90 -8.11 -16.67
C ILE A 211 3.40 -6.69 -16.38
N ILE A 212 4.73 -6.53 -16.36
CA ILE A 212 5.38 -5.23 -16.26
C ILE A 212 5.85 -4.83 -17.65
N LEU A 213 5.41 -3.67 -18.13
CA LEU A 213 5.80 -3.14 -19.43
C LEU A 213 6.71 -1.94 -19.28
N LEU A 214 7.89 -2.01 -19.89
CA LEU A 214 8.82 -0.90 -19.99
C LEU A 214 8.44 0.01 -21.16
N GLY A 215 8.76 1.29 -21.07
CA GLY A 215 8.57 2.24 -22.14
C GLY A 215 9.66 3.29 -22.16
N ASP A 216 9.75 3.99 -23.29
CA ASP A 216 10.59 5.17 -23.42
C ASP A 216 10.07 6.27 -22.49
N SER A 217 10.99 6.90 -21.76
CA SER A 217 10.72 8.07 -20.93
C SER A 217 10.42 9.30 -21.80
N SER A 218 9.33 9.27 -22.55
CA SER A 218 8.80 10.37 -23.36
C SER A 218 7.28 10.48 -23.23
N ALA A 219 6.84 10.78 -22.01
CA ALA A 219 5.56 11.38 -21.59
C ALA A 219 5.42 11.04 -20.10
N THR A 220 5.49 11.96 -19.13
CA THR A 220 4.53 13.04 -18.96
C THR A 220 5.10 14.01 -17.91
N THR A 221 5.39 15.26 -18.28
CA THR A 221 5.40 16.39 -17.35
C THR A 221 4.66 17.54 -18.03
N SER A 222 3.45 17.77 -17.52
CA SER A 222 2.93 19.05 -17.07
C SER A 222 3.36 20.32 -17.82
N ASP A 223 2.35 21.08 -18.24
CA ASP A 223 2.40 22.48 -18.62
C ASP A 223 3.31 23.34 -17.73
N THR A 224 4.53 23.64 -18.20
CA THR A 224 5.27 24.86 -17.83
C THR A 224 6.27 25.22 -18.95
N PRO A 225 6.34 26.49 -19.40
CA PRO A 225 7.24 26.87 -20.48
C PRO A 225 8.64 27.16 -19.92
N THR A 226 9.60 26.25 -20.11
CA THR A 226 11.00 26.50 -19.73
C THR A 226 11.99 26.04 -20.81
N GLN A 227 12.42 27.04 -21.58
CA GLN A 227 13.73 27.26 -22.21
C GLN A 227 14.63 26.03 -22.44
N GLN A 228 14.76 25.65 -23.72
CA GLN A 228 15.63 24.61 -24.26
C GLN A 228 17.09 24.79 -23.79
N GLY A 229 17.60 23.87 -22.95
CA GLY A 229 19.01 23.79 -22.57
C GLY A 229 19.89 23.13 -23.65
N LEU A 230 21.20 23.32 -23.58
CA LEU A 230 22.20 22.75 -24.50
C LEU A 230 22.61 21.34 -24.03
N ARG A 231 22.31 20.32 -24.83
CA ARG A 231 22.56 18.92 -24.48
C ARG A 231 24.00 18.50 -24.82
N CYS A 232 24.69 17.86 -23.89
CA CYS A 232 26.10 17.50 -24.08
C CYS A 232 26.27 16.32 -25.04
N PRO A 233 27.10 16.42 -26.10
CA PRO A 233 27.27 15.35 -27.08
C PRO A 233 28.05 14.14 -26.55
N SER A 234 28.78 14.26 -25.44
CA SER A 234 29.61 13.16 -24.90
C SER A 234 28.91 12.29 -23.87
N CYS A 235 28.07 12.86 -23.00
CA CYS A 235 27.40 12.12 -21.93
C CYS A 235 25.87 12.30 -21.94
N ASN A 236 25.35 13.03 -22.93
CA ASN A 236 23.92 13.27 -23.14
C ASN A 236 23.20 13.98 -21.97
N PHE A 237 23.95 14.67 -21.12
CA PHE A 237 23.46 15.47 -20.01
C PHE A 237 22.94 16.83 -20.48
N ASP A 238 21.78 17.27 -19.98
CA ASP A 238 21.18 18.57 -20.31
C ASP A 238 21.82 19.70 -19.49
N ASN A 239 22.50 20.63 -20.17
CA ASN A 239 23.14 21.77 -19.54
C ASN A 239 22.33 23.05 -19.71
N LYS A 240 22.54 24.00 -18.80
CA LYS A 240 21.98 25.36 -18.91
C LYS A 240 22.50 26.03 -20.19
N LEU A 241 21.70 26.90 -20.81
CA LEU A 241 22.00 27.60 -22.07
C LEU A 241 23.33 28.36 -22.09
N ASN A 242 23.83 28.78 -20.92
CA ASN A 242 25.05 29.60 -20.80
C ASN A 242 26.27 28.78 -20.35
N SER A 243 26.17 27.46 -20.27
CA SER A 243 27.26 26.58 -19.86
C SER A 243 28.29 26.46 -20.99
N LYS A 244 29.55 26.81 -20.72
CA LYS A 244 30.69 26.58 -21.64
C LYS A 244 31.25 25.15 -21.57
N PHE A 245 30.89 24.42 -20.50
CA PHE A 245 31.32 23.06 -20.23
C PHE A 245 30.17 22.27 -19.62
N CYS A 246 30.13 20.98 -19.91
CA CYS A 246 29.14 20.06 -19.38
C CYS A 246 29.33 19.85 -17.88
N GLN A 247 28.28 20.07 -17.09
CA GLN A 247 28.32 19.94 -15.64
C GLN A 247 28.55 18.49 -15.18
N SER A 248 28.12 17.50 -15.98
CA SER A 248 28.31 16.08 -15.63
C SER A 248 29.70 15.53 -15.98
N CYS A 249 30.24 15.81 -17.18
CA CYS A 249 31.47 15.18 -17.65
C CYS A 249 32.63 16.15 -17.97
N GLY A 250 32.44 17.46 -17.83
CA GLY A 250 33.46 18.48 -18.08
C GLY A 250 33.76 18.77 -19.56
N THR A 251 33.13 18.05 -20.51
CA THR A 251 33.32 18.29 -21.95
C THR A 251 32.85 19.68 -22.34
N LYS A 252 33.62 20.39 -23.18
CA LYS A 252 33.23 21.69 -23.72
C LYS A 252 31.96 21.59 -24.58
N ILE A 253 31.01 22.49 -24.37
CA ILE A 253 29.72 22.57 -25.09
C ILE A 253 29.45 24.00 -25.54
#